data_AF-A0A9D9I4G4-F1
#
_entry.id   AF-A0A9D9I4G4-F1
#
_cell.length_a   1.000
_cell.length_b   1.000
_cell.length_c   1.000
_cell.angle_alpha   90.00
_cell.angle_beta   90.00
_cell.angle_gamma   90.00
#
_symmetry.space_group_name_H-M   'P 1'
#
loop_
_entity.id
_entity.type
_entity.pdbx_description
1 polymer ?
#
loop_
_entity_poly.entity_id
_entity_poly.type
_entity_poly.pdbx_seq_one_letter_code
_entity_poly.pdbx_strand_id
1 'polypeptide(L)'
;MPNWCSSAYAIEGDANEIKSLYELMKGLENMEKPSVENGFGTTWLGCLVDALGKDWNDVSCRGEWSCLEMDGEVIRLYTETAWSPCNEVFDLVREKYPSLYYYFQAEEPGMGIYETNDISGVYFPDRYFFDACTPEEEYISEY
;
A
#
# COMPACT_ATOMS: atom_id res chain seq x y z
N MET A 1 10.64 -17.90 -5.87
CA MET A 1 10.35 -16.75 -5.00
C MET A 1 9.60 -15.74 -5.84
N PRO A 2 8.56 -15.08 -5.31
CA PRO A 2 7.94 -13.95 -6.00
C PRO A 2 8.94 -12.80 -6.09
N ASN A 3 8.80 -11.95 -7.12
CA ASN A 3 9.34 -10.61 -7.05
C ASN A 3 8.45 -9.78 -6.12
N TRP A 4 9.01 -8.79 -5.43
CA TRP A 4 8.28 -7.94 -4.50
C TRP A 4 8.06 -6.56 -5.10
N CYS A 5 6.81 -6.13 -5.07
CA CYS A 5 6.38 -4.80 -5.41
C CYS A 5 6.25 -3.99 -4.12
N SER A 6 7.08 -2.96 -4.02
CA SER A 6 6.95 -1.93 -2.98
C SER A 6 5.96 -0.89 -3.46
N SER A 7 5.10 -0.39 -2.57
CA SER A 7 4.18 0.68 -2.93
C SER A 7 3.95 1.62 -1.77
N ALA A 8 4.12 2.92 -2.00
CA ALA A 8 3.76 3.97 -1.06
C ALA A 8 2.33 4.44 -1.35
N TYR A 9 1.52 4.63 -0.31
CA TYR A 9 0.16 5.15 -0.42
C TYR A 9 -0.04 6.41 0.42
N ALA A 10 -0.86 7.31 -0.10
CA ALA A 10 -1.41 8.46 0.61
C ALA A 10 -2.93 8.46 0.45
N ILE A 11 -3.68 8.48 1.55
CA ILE A 11 -5.15 8.41 1.53
C ILE A 11 -5.71 9.69 2.14
N GLU A 12 -6.54 10.41 1.38
CA GLU A 12 -7.19 11.65 1.80
C GLU A 12 -8.72 11.53 1.68
N GLY A 13 -9.46 12.40 2.37
CA GLY A 13 -10.92 12.45 2.29
C GLY A 13 -11.55 13.13 3.52
N ASP A 14 -12.78 12.76 3.88
CA ASP A 14 -13.42 13.28 5.10
C ASP A 14 -12.63 12.87 6.35
N ALA A 15 -12.41 13.83 7.25
CA ALA A 15 -11.62 13.63 8.45
C ALA A 15 -12.16 12.52 9.37
N ASN A 16 -13.49 12.29 9.42
CA ASN A 16 -14.07 11.22 10.23
C ASN A 16 -13.84 9.85 9.57
N GLU A 17 -13.94 9.75 8.25
CA GLU A 17 -13.65 8.51 7.52
C GLU A 17 -12.16 8.17 7.59
N ILE A 18 -11.27 9.15 7.44
CA ILE A 18 -9.82 9.01 7.64
C ILE A 18 -9.53 8.48 9.04
N LYS A 19 -10.07 9.12 10.07
CA LYS A 19 -9.86 8.69 11.45
C LYS A 19 -10.39 7.26 11.68
N SER A 20 -11.56 6.94 11.13
CA SER A 20 -12.17 5.60 11.26
C SER A 20 -11.32 4.51 10.59
N LEU A 21 -10.79 4.77 9.39
CA LEU A 21 -9.89 3.84 8.69
C LEU A 21 -8.57 3.66 9.44
N TYR A 22 -7.97 4.75 9.90
CA TYR A 22 -6.72 4.68 10.66
C TYR A 22 -6.87 3.90 11.96
N GLU A 23 -7.93 4.17 12.74
CA GLU A 23 -8.20 3.44 13.98
C GLU A 23 -8.45 1.94 13.70
N LEU A 24 -9.14 1.61 12.61
CA LEU A 24 -9.33 0.22 12.18
C LEU A 24 -7.99 -0.48 11.90
N MET A 25 -7.16 0.10 11.03
CA MET A 25 -5.86 -0.47 10.65
C MET A 25 -4.92 -0.55 11.85
N LYS A 26 -4.87 0.50 12.69
CA LYS A 26 -4.05 0.51 13.90
C LYS A 26 -4.52 -0.50 14.93
N GLY A 27 -5.83 -0.73 15.01
CA GLY A 27 -6.42 -1.79 15.82
C GLY A 27 -5.93 -3.18 15.39
N LEU A 28 -5.86 -3.44 14.09
CA LEU A 28 -5.31 -4.69 13.54
C LEU A 28 -3.81 -4.83 13.84
N GLU A 29 -3.00 -3.80 13.59
CA GLU A 29 -1.56 -3.80 13.88
C GLU A 29 -1.23 -4.18 15.33
N ASN A 30 -2.03 -3.66 16.28
CA ASN A 30 -1.80 -3.82 17.71
C ASN A 30 -2.29 -5.18 18.28
N MET A 31 -2.90 -6.05 17.47
CA MET A 31 -3.31 -7.37 17.94
C MET A 31 -2.10 -8.26 18.25
N GLU A 32 -2.25 -9.19 19.21
CA GLU A 32 -1.19 -10.17 19.50
C GLU A 32 -1.04 -11.23 18.39
N LYS A 33 -2.13 -11.47 17.66
CA LYS A 33 -2.25 -12.48 16.60
C LYS A 33 -3.11 -11.92 15.48
N PRO A 34 -2.90 -12.36 14.23
CA PRO A 34 -3.72 -11.90 13.13
C PRO A 34 -5.18 -12.28 13.31
N SER A 35 -6.09 -11.41 12.85
CA SER A 35 -7.54 -11.67 12.89
C SER A 35 -7.95 -12.84 12.00
N VAL A 36 -7.18 -13.09 10.93
CA VAL A 36 -7.32 -14.23 10.03
C VAL A 36 -6.00 -15.01 10.01
N GLU A 37 -6.04 -16.33 10.12
CA GLU A 37 -4.83 -17.16 10.06
C GLU A 37 -4.10 -17.00 8.72
N ASN A 38 -2.83 -16.61 8.77
CA ASN A 38 -2.03 -16.32 7.58
C ASN A 38 -0.51 -16.39 7.87
N GLY A 39 0.32 -16.22 6.83
CA GLY A 39 1.78 -16.28 6.93
C GLY A 39 2.51 -14.95 7.05
N PHE A 40 1.83 -13.81 6.96
CA PHE A 40 2.39 -12.46 7.02
C PHE A 40 2.32 -11.85 8.43
N GLY A 41 1.21 -12.09 9.15
CA GLY A 41 0.99 -11.54 10.49
C GLY A 41 -0.23 -10.63 10.54
N THR A 42 -0.26 -9.74 11.54
CA THR A 42 -1.40 -8.86 11.83
C THR A 42 -1.64 -7.80 10.76
N THR A 43 -0.60 -7.44 10.04
CA THR A 43 -0.54 -6.46 8.94
C THR A 43 -0.86 -7.05 7.57
N TRP A 44 -1.25 -8.31 7.50
CA TRP A 44 -1.64 -8.92 6.24
C TRP A 44 -2.83 -8.20 5.62
N LEU A 45 -2.77 -7.85 4.32
CA LEU A 45 -3.84 -7.15 3.62
C LEU A 45 -5.19 -7.89 3.70
N GLY A 46 -5.18 -9.22 3.81
CA GLY A 46 -6.41 -10.00 3.99
C GLY A 46 -7.08 -9.79 5.34
N CYS A 47 -6.33 -9.47 6.40
CA CYS A 47 -6.89 -9.04 7.69
C CYS A 47 -7.66 -7.73 7.53
N LEU A 48 -7.17 -6.80 6.71
CA LEU A 48 -7.87 -5.56 6.40
C LEU A 48 -9.15 -5.83 5.59
N VAL A 49 -9.07 -6.64 4.54
CA VAL A 49 -10.25 -7.01 3.73
C VAL A 49 -11.36 -7.64 4.59
N ASP A 50 -10.99 -8.57 5.47
CA ASP A 50 -11.92 -9.19 6.44
C ASP A 50 -12.55 -8.14 7.38
N ALA A 51 -11.74 -7.23 7.93
CA ALA A 51 -12.21 -6.15 8.81
C ALA A 51 -13.07 -5.09 8.10
N LEU A 52 -12.96 -4.97 6.77
CA LEU A 52 -13.86 -4.18 5.94
C LEU A 52 -15.21 -4.87 5.74
N GLY A 53 -15.36 -6.14 6.13
CA GLY A 53 -16.57 -6.95 5.98
C GLY A 53 -16.67 -7.64 4.62
N LYS A 54 -15.54 -7.88 3.96
CA LYS A 54 -15.43 -8.52 2.64
C LYS A 54 -14.75 -9.88 2.80
N ASP A 55 -14.99 -10.79 1.86
CA ASP A 55 -14.29 -12.07 1.84
C ASP A 55 -12.90 -11.90 1.23
N TRP A 56 -11.87 -12.15 2.04
CA TRP A 56 -10.48 -12.08 1.60
C TRP A 56 -10.12 -13.17 0.57
N ASN A 57 -10.91 -14.24 0.42
CA ASN A 57 -10.70 -15.27 -0.59
C ASN A 57 -11.02 -14.78 -2.02
N ASP A 58 -11.86 -13.76 -2.14
CA ASP A 58 -12.24 -13.17 -3.44
C ASP A 58 -11.23 -12.10 -3.91
N VAL A 59 -10.23 -11.78 -3.08
CA VAL A 59 -9.26 -10.71 -3.30
C VAL A 59 -7.85 -11.26 -3.20
N SER A 60 -6.97 -10.88 -4.12
CA SER A 60 -5.58 -11.36 -4.10
C SER A 60 -4.74 -10.59 -3.08
N CYS A 61 -4.92 -10.90 -1.80
CA CYS A 61 -4.25 -10.26 -0.65
C CYS A 61 -2.77 -10.70 -0.54
N ARG A 62 -1.95 -10.38 -1.54
CA ARG A 62 -0.60 -10.94 -1.74
C ARG A 62 0.51 -10.25 -0.94
N GLY A 63 0.18 -9.65 0.19
CA GLY A 63 1.15 -8.85 0.92
C GLY A 63 0.61 -8.27 2.21
N GLU A 64 1.41 -7.39 2.78
CA GLU A 64 1.13 -6.71 4.05
C GLU A 64 1.38 -5.22 3.93
N TRP A 65 0.80 -4.45 4.85
CA TRP A 65 1.12 -3.04 4.99
C TRP A 65 2.16 -2.80 6.09
N SER A 66 2.86 -1.68 6.03
CA SER A 66 3.83 -1.25 7.03
C SER A 66 3.90 0.27 7.14
N CYS A 67 4.56 0.76 8.19
CA CYS A 67 4.78 2.18 8.46
C CYS A 67 3.48 3.03 8.38
N LEU A 68 2.37 2.49 8.92
CA LEU A 68 1.11 3.22 9.00
C LEU A 68 1.25 4.45 9.91
N GLU A 69 1.02 5.61 9.34
CA GLU A 69 1.08 6.91 10.02
C GLU A 69 -0.03 7.85 9.58
N MET A 70 -0.28 8.86 10.41
CA MET A 70 -1.21 9.95 10.13
C MET A 70 -0.41 11.24 9.97
N ASP A 71 -0.47 11.84 8.77
CA ASP A 71 0.13 13.12 8.42
C ASP A 71 -0.98 14.15 8.23
N GLY A 72 -1.30 14.88 9.31
CA GLY A 72 -2.47 15.76 9.34
C GLY A 72 -3.77 14.97 9.21
N GLU A 73 -4.47 15.15 8.08
CA GLU A 73 -5.71 14.44 7.72
C GLU A 73 -5.48 13.42 6.59
N VAL A 74 -4.23 13.00 6.37
CA VAL A 74 -3.84 12.05 5.34
C VAL A 74 -3.21 10.82 6.00
N ILE A 75 -3.67 9.63 5.63
CA ILE A 75 -3.01 8.38 6.04
C ILE A 75 -1.88 8.09 5.07
N ARG A 76 -0.68 7.81 5.59
CA ARG A 76 0.44 7.29 4.80
C ARG A 76 0.81 5.90 5.26
N LEU A 77 1.13 5.03 4.31
CA LEU A 77 1.57 3.66 4.58
C LEU A 77 2.31 3.10 3.37
N TYR A 78 3.03 2.01 3.57
CA TYR A 78 3.65 1.24 2.50
C TYR A 78 3.02 -0.16 2.43
N THR A 79 3.06 -0.78 1.26
CA THR A 79 2.77 -2.21 1.13
C THR A 79 3.92 -2.93 0.44
N GLU A 80 4.21 -4.13 0.89
CA GLU A 80 5.06 -5.09 0.18
C GLU A 80 4.18 -6.22 -0.32
N THR A 81 4.11 -6.38 -1.65
CA THR A 81 3.17 -7.31 -2.30
C THR A 81 3.86 -8.12 -3.38
N ALA A 82 3.47 -9.38 -3.56
CA ALA A 82 4.07 -10.20 -4.61
C ALA A 82 3.67 -9.69 -6.01
N TRP A 83 4.61 -9.49 -6.92
CA TRP A 83 4.47 -9.21 -8.37
C TRP A 83 3.84 -7.89 -8.83
N SER A 84 2.94 -7.28 -8.07
CA SER A 84 2.27 -6.03 -8.47
C SER A 84 1.55 -5.41 -7.28
N PRO A 85 1.23 -4.10 -7.27
CA PRO A 85 0.46 -3.50 -6.20
C PRO A 85 -0.90 -4.20 -6.05
N CYS A 86 -1.40 -4.24 -4.81
CA CYS A 86 -2.72 -4.78 -4.47
C CYS A 86 -3.74 -3.64 -4.30
N ASN A 87 -3.88 -2.78 -5.31
CA ASN A 87 -4.76 -1.61 -5.30
C ASN A 87 -6.23 -1.98 -5.06
N GLU A 88 -6.64 -3.21 -5.44
CA GLU A 88 -7.98 -3.74 -5.22
C GLU A 88 -8.38 -3.75 -3.73
N VAL A 89 -7.44 -3.85 -2.80
CA VAL A 89 -7.72 -3.75 -1.35
C VAL A 89 -8.16 -2.34 -0.99
N PHE A 90 -7.53 -1.32 -1.57
CA PHE A 90 -7.86 0.09 -1.34
C PHE A 90 -9.10 0.52 -2.12
N ASP A 91 -9.45 -0.16 -3.20
CA ASP A 91 -10.77 0.02 -3.83
C ASP A 91 -11.90 -0.42 -2.87
N LEU A 92 -11.72 -1.50 -2.11
CA LEU A 92 -12.68 -1.92 -1.07
C LEU A 92 -12.73 -0.94 0.12
N VAL A 93 -11.60 -0.31 0.45
CA VAL A 93 -11.58 0.79 1.43
C VAL A 93 -12.49 1.92 0.94
N ARG A 94 -12.40 2.31 -0.33
CA ARG A 94 -13.26 3.35 -0.92
C ARG A 94 -14.73 2.95 -1.01
N GLU A 95 -15.04 1.66 -1.17
CA GLU A 95 -16.42 1.19 -1.09
C GLU A 95 -17.04 1.39 0.30
N LYS A 96 -16.24 1.15 1.36
CA LYS A 96 -16.69 1.33 2.76
C LYS A 96 -16.67 2.79 3.20
N TYR A 97 -15.73 3.57 2.69
CA TYR A 97 -15.50 4.97 3.00
C TYR A 97 -15.53 5.81 1.71
N PRO A 98 -16.73 6.16 1.20
CA PRO A 98 -16.89 6.72 -0.14
C PRO A 98 -16.28 8.10 -0.34
N SER A 99 -15.95 8.83 0.72
CA SER A 99 -15.26 10.12 0.60
C SER A 99 -13.76 9.96 0.37
N LEU A 100 -13.21 8.77 0.67
CA LEU A 100 -11.78 8.54 0.59
C LEU A 100 -11.31 8.37 -0.87
N TYR A 101 -10.14 8.91 -1.11
CA TYR A 101 -9.37 8.69 -2.33
C TYR A 101 -7.93 8.35 -1.94
N TYR A 102 -7.32 7.42 -2.66
CA TYR A 102 -5.93 7.04 -2.44
C TYR A 102 -5.08 7.41 -3.64
N TYR A 103 -3.88 7.87 -3.34
CA TYR A 103 -2.78 8.03 -4.27
C TYR A 103 -1.76 6.95 -3.97
N PHE A 104 -1.05 6.48 -4.99
CA PHE A 104 0.03 5.54 -4.79
C PHE A 104 1.17 5.74 -5.78
N GLN A 105 2.35 5.26 -5.41
CA GLN A 105 3.50 5.03 -6.28
C GLN A 105 3.99 3.61 -6.02
N ALA A 106 4.11 2.79 -7.07
CA ALA A 106 4.45 1.38 -6.98
C ALA A 106 5.65 1.02 -7.86
N GLU A 107 6.51 0.17 -7.33
CA GLU A 107 7.77 -0.25 -7.94
C GLU A 107 7.98 -1.78 -7.79
N GLU A 108 8.09 -2.47 -8.93
CA GLU A 108 8.48 -3.88 -9.03
C GLU A 108 9.52 -4.02 -10.16
N PRO A 109 10.83 -3.88 -9.86
CA PRO A 109 11.88 -3.86 -10.86
C PRO A 109 11.99 -5.15 -11.69
N GLY A 110 11.67 -6.30 -11.10
CA GLY A 110 11.80 -7.61 -11.74
C GLY A 110 10.84 -7.83 -12.91
N MET A 111 9.71 -7.10 -12.95
CA MET A 111 8.75 -7.07 -14.06
C MET A 111 8.67 -5.70 -14.74
N GLY A 112 9.47 -4.72 -14.30
CA GLY A 112 9.48 -3.36 -14.85
C GLY A 112 8.22 -2.56 -14.54
N ILE A 113 7.60 -2.78 -13.38
CA ILE A 113 6.44 -2.01 -12.94
C ILE A 113 6.93 -0.76 -12.23
N TYR A 114 6.58 0.39 -12.79
CA TYR A 114 6.77 1.72 -12.21
C TYR A 114 5.52 2.53 -12.53
N GLU A 115 4.56 2.56 -11.61
CA GLU A 115 3.25 3.15 -11.85
C GLU A 115 2.76 4.01 -10.69
N THR A 116 1.94 5.00 -11.03
CA THR A 116 1.32 5.90 -10.06
C THR A 116 0.01 6.44 -10.63
N ASN A 117 -0.97 6.66 -9.75
CA ASN A 117 -2.18 7.41 -10.09
C ASN A 117 -2.10 8.90 -9.70
N ASP A 118 -1.03 9.33 -9.04
CA ASP A 118 -0.80 10.73 -8.66
C ASP A 118 -0.19 11.51 -9.82
N ILE A 119 -0.97 11.70 -10.90
CA ILE A 119 -0.51 12.35 -12.14
C ILE A 119 -0.05 13.80 -11.90
N SER A 120 -0.60 14.46 -10.87
CA SER A 120 -0.24 15.83 -10.48
C SER A 120 0.99 15.92 -9.57
N GLY A 121 1.31 14.86 -8.82
CA GLY A 121 2.51 14.79 -7.99
C GLY A 121 2.29 15.52 -6.67
N VAL A 122 1.06 15.43 -6.16
CA VAL A 122 0.64 16.05 -4.91
C VAL A 122 1.32 15.38 -3.73
N TYR A 123 1.45 14.05 -3.79
CA TYR A 123 2.03 13.22 -2.74
C TYR A 123 3.33 12.54 -3.19
N PHE A 124 3.44 12.19 -4.47
CA PHE A 124 4.60 11.51 -5.06
C PHE A 124 5.12 12.33 -6.26
N PRO A 125 5.97 13.34 -6.02
CA PRO A 125 6.41 14.27 -7.06
C PRO A 125 7.38 13.64 -8.07
N ASP A 126 8.11 12.60 -7.67
CA ASP A 126 9.14 11.95 -8.49
C ASP A 126 8.51 11.17 -9.64
N ARG A 127 9.02 11.39 -10.85
CA ARG A 127 8.42 10.88 -12.12
C ARG A 127 9.28 9.91 -12.87
N TYR A 128 10.57 9.97 -12.63
CA TYR A 128 11.55 9.18 -13.33
C TYR A 128 12.48 8.61 -12.29
N PHE A 129 12.67 7.31 -12.35
CA PHE A 129 13.73 6.65 -11.63
C PHE A 129 14.86 6.38 -12.62
N PHE A 130 16.03 6.91 -12.34
CA PHE A 130 17.23 6.65 -13.13
C PHE A 130 18.01 5.53 -12.46
N ASP A 131 18.17 4.40 -13.17
CA ASP A 131 19.00 3.28 -12.74
C ASP A 131 20.02 2.95 -13.83
N ALA A 132 21.30 3.04 -13.49
CA ALA A 132 22.40 2.83 -14.42
C ALA A 132 23.54 2.05 -13.79
N CYS A 133 24.11 1.13 -14.58
CA CYS A 133 25.34 0.43 -14.27
C CYS A 133 26.45 0.94 -15.19
N THR A 134 27.53 1.46 -14.60
CA THR A 134 28.68 1.97 -15.35
C THR A 134 29.51 0.81 -15.92
N PRO A 135 30.38 1.05 -16.92
CA PRO A 135 31.35 0.05 -17.39
C PRO A 135 32.26 -0.48 -16.27
N GLU A 136 32.44 0.29 -15.20
CA GLU A 136 33.20 -0.06 -14.00
C GLU A 136 32.39 -0.88 -12.97
N GLU A 137 31.19 -1.34 -13.33
CA GLU A 137 30.26 -2.07 -12.45
C GLU A 137 29.76 -1.26 -11.23
N GLU A 138 29.77 0.08 -11.34
CA GLU A 138 29.17 0.95 -10.32
C GLU A 138 27.68 1.16 -10.62
N TYR A 139 26.85 1.02 -9.58
CA TYR A 139 25.41 1.25 -9.68
C TYR A 139 25.06 2.67 -9.20
N ILE A 140 24.33 3.40 -10.04
CA ILE A 140 23.82 4.74 -9.77
C ILE A 140 22.30 4.67 -9.85
N SER A 141 21.63 5.04 -8.75
CA SER A 141 20.18 5.05 -8.66
C SER A 141 19.70 6.38 -8.06
N GLU A 142 18.86 7.12 -8.78
CA GLU A 142 18.35 8.45 -8.38
C GLU A 142 16.87 8.62 -8.74
N TYR A 143 16.12 9.29 -7.86
CA TYR A 143 14.70 9.70 -8.04
C TYR A 143 14.60 11.20 -8.37
#